data_AF-A0A413IN74-F1
#
_entry.id   AF-A0A413IN74-F1
#
_cell.length_a   1.000
_cell.length_b   1.000
_cell.length_c   1.000
_cell.angle_alpha   90.00
_cell.angle_beta   90.00
_cell.angle_gamma   90.00
#
_symmetry.space_group_name_H-M   'P 1'
#
loop_
_entity.id
_entity.type
_entity.pdbx_description
1 polymer ?
#
loop_
_entity_poly.entity_id
_entity_poly.type
_entity_poly.pdbx_seq_one_letter_code
_entity_poly.pdbx_strand_id
1 'polypeptide(L)'
;MVMNSRLKYVIYFILFWGVHFTSFGKGISFRGSNIIRVVHYLGESPQLAGTDQNMNNLWKMYKKDKTDFNVQQKILLGMPVFSSRLTNRSELEKWQVRVENLFKDYWKNKPHEQMLNKEDLNIIMLYNQKPEKNSEPIEFLIQNFETCCSIVTPQVMLTYVAAYENSLINQLAKSGDINYKKELARLRGDLKSIFELVQTKSLSVEYLMTAKADALYALHGEKDQMKYIELQREFLSKMGDYAGVEEYKNAVLTLMLTVGKKLKPEAAQQSLVWLDKALSFEVSVLQKVILVGAMGDCYLAINNQDKAKECFNQAYLLSLQLNDLRLQNSIRQKLNTISNEGV
;
A
#
# COMPACT_ATOMS: atom_id res chain seq x y z
N MET A 1 -31.01 -10.70 -3.57
CA MET A 1 -31.43 -10.29 -4.94
C MET A 1 -30.23 -10.60 -5.78
N VAL A 2 -30.21 -11.75 -6.46
CA VAL A 2 -29.00 -12.35 -7.05
C VAL A 2 -28.15 -11.27 -7.73
N MET A 3 -26.99 -10.95 -7.14
CA MET A 3 -26.00 -10.06 -7.76
C MET A 3 -25.78 -10.56 -9.18
N ASN A 4 -26.21 -9.74 -10.15
CA ASN A 4 -26.25 -10.12 -11.54
C ASN A 4 -24.82 -10.48 -11.97
N SER A 5 -24.56 -11.77 -12.20
CA SER A 5 -23.25 -12.39 -12.45
C SER A 5 -22.57 -11.93 -13.75
N ARG A 6 -23.07 -10.84 -14.34
CA ARG A 6 -22.62 -10.22 -15.59
C ARG A 6 -21.88 -8.89 -15.40
N LEU A 7 -21.88 -8.30 -14.19
CA LEU A 7 -21.13 -7.08 -13.88
C LEU A 7 -19.81 -7.43 -13.20
N LYS A 8 -18.74 -7.55 -14.00
CA LYS A 8 -17.36 -7.63 -13.50
C LYS A 8 -16.80 -6.22 -13.34
N TYR A 9 -16.11 -5.96 -12.25
CA TYR A 9 -15.56 -4.65 -11.94
C TYR A 9 -14.07 -4.60 -12.27
N VAL A 10 -13.68 -3.65 -13.12
CA VAL A 10 -12.27 -3.36 -13.38
C VAL A 10 -11.76 -2.50 -12.22
N ILE A 11 -11.17 -3.15 -11.24
CA ILE A 11 -10.40 -2.45 -10.22
C ILE A 11 -8.98 -2.34 -10.75
N TYR A 12 -8.50 -1.11 -10.95
CA TYR A 12 -7.08 -0.85 -11.11
C TYR A 12 -6.39 -1.12 -9.77
N PHE A 13 -6.16 -2.41 -9.53
CA PHE A 13 -5.28 -2.89 -8.50
C PHE A 13 -3.89 -2.38 -8.83
N ILE A 14 -3.46 -1.32 -8.18
CA ILE A 14 -2.05 -1.02 -8.08
C ILE A 14 -1.48 -2.06 -7.11
N LEU A 15 -1.32 -3.29 -7.60
CA LEU A 15 -0.62 -4.38 -6.92
C LEU A 15 0.89 -4.11 -6.84
N PHE A 16 1.34 -3.00 -7.41
CA PHE A 16 2.75 -2.66 -7.51
C PHE A 16 3.39 -2.36 -6.16
N TRP A 17 4.60 -2.90 -6.03
CA TRP A 17 5.48 -2.82 -4.90
C TRP A 17 5.94 -1.37 -4.68
N GLY A 18 5.06 -0.54 -4.11
CA GLY A 18 5.38 0.85 -3.82
C GLY A 18 6.24 0.96 -2.56
N VAL A 19 7.56 1.04 -2.71
CA VAL A 19 8.37 1.81 -1.76
C VAL A 19 8.10 3.28 -2.06
N HIS A 20 7.34 3.94 -1.19
CA HIS A 20 7.20 5.38 -1.19
C HIS A 20 8.51 6.00 -0.70
N PHE A 21 9.34 6.51 -1.61
CA PHE A 21 10.30 7.56 -1.27
C PHE A 21 9.56 8.90 -1.28
N THR A 22 9.32 9.47 -0.10
CA THR A 22 9.00 10.89 0.04
C THR A 22 10.16 11.55 0.76
N SER A 23 11.08 12.17 0.00
CA SER A 23 11.83 13.29 0.56
C SER A 23 10.95 14.52 0.36
N PHE A 24 10.35 15.04 1.43
CA PHE A 24 10.03 16.46 1.67
C PHE A 24 9.63 16.56 3.15
N GLY A 25 10.34 17.44 3.85
CA GLY A 25 10.29 17.57 5.30
C GLY A 25 9.00 18.18 5.84
N LYS A 26 8.97 18.14 7.18
CA LYS A 26 7.94 18.59 8.12
C LYS A 26 6.86 17.53 8.37
N GLY A 27 6.98 16.93 9.56
CA GLY A 27 6.21 15.77 9.99
C GLY A 27 4.70 15.96 9.88
N ILE A 28 4.09 15.07 9.10
CA ILE A 28 2.88 14.33 9.47
C ILE A 28 3.17 12.89 9.05
N SER A 29 3.57 12.03 9.99
CA SER A 29 3.68 10.60 9.73
C SER A 29 2.33 9.94 9.97
N PHE A 30 1.50 9.85 8.94
CA PHE A 30 0.54 8.76 8.84
C PHE A 30 1.34 7.53 8.39
N ARG A 31 1.84 6.73 9.35
CA ARG A 31 2.42 5.42 9.02
C ARG A 31 1.29 4.55 8.48
N GLY A 32 1.23 4.41 7.16
CA GLY A 32 0.27 3.56 6.47
C GLY A 32 -0.60 4.37 5.51
N SER A 33 -0.09 4.59 4.32
CA SER A 33 -0.80 5.09 3.13
C SER A 33 -2.14 4.37 2.94
N ASN A 34 -3.27 5.06 3.16
CA ASN A 34 -4.60 4.78 2.57
C ASN A 34 -5.65 5.87 2.86
N ILE A 35 -5.46 6.72 3.88
CA ILE A 35 -6.44 7.75 4.29
C ILE A 35 -6.83 8.70 3.13
N ILE A 36 -5.89 9.11 2.29
CA ILE A 36 -6.18 10.05 1.19
C ILE A 36 -6.94 9.37 0.03
N ARG A 37 -6.74 8.06 -0.19
CA ARG A 37 -7.44 7.34 -1.27
C ARG A 37 -8.90 7.05 -0.92
N VAL A 38 -9.20 6.65 0.32
CA VAL A 38 -10.57 6.34 0.74
C VAL A 38 -11.45 7.60 0.73
N VAL A 39 -10.92 8.76 1.17
CA VAL A 39 -11.67 10.03 1.13
C VAL A 39 -12.11 10.40 -0.30
N HIS A 40 -11.30 10.08 -1.31
CA HIS A 40 -11.64 10.34 -2.72
C HIS A 40 -12.70 9.39 -3.28
N TYR A 41 -12.89 8.20 -2.68
CA TYR A 41 -13.90 7.20 -3.09
C TYR A 41 -15.23 7.32 -2.33
N LEU A 42 -15.24 7.92 -1.14
CA LEU A 42 -16.46 8.03 -0.32
C LEU A 42 -17.43 9.14 -0.77
N GLY A 43 -17.11 9.84 -1.86
CA GLY A 43 -17.81 11.05 -2.29
C GLY A 43 -17.53 12.16 -1.29
N GLU A 44 -17.21 13.34 -1.77
CA GLU A 44 -17.26 14.53 -0.92
C GLU A 44 -18.70 14.65 -0.41
N SER A 45 -18.97 14.25 0.83
CA SER A 45 -20.22 14.61 1.50
C SER A 45 -20.10 16.09 1.86
N PRO A 46 -20.71 17.02 1.11
CA PRO A 46 -20.45 18.46 1.25
C PRO A 46 -21.01 19.01 2.58
N GLN A 47 -21.73 18.18 3.34
CA GLN A 47 -22.40 18.53 4.59
C GLN A 47 -21.51 18.36 5.84
N LEU A 48 -20.30 17.80 5.71
CA LEU A 48 -19.37 17.58 6.84
C LEU A 48 -18.38 18.73 7.07
N ALA A 49 -18.48 19.83 6.33
CA ALA A 49 -17.67 21.03 6.51
C ALA A 49 -18.08 21.83 7.77
N GLY A 50 -17.98 21.23 8.95
CA GLY A 50 -18.12 21.90 10.24
C GLY A 50 -16.85 22.68 10.59
N THR A 51 -16.99 23.92 11.05
CA THR A 51 -15.91 24.71 11.65
C THR A 51 -15.36 24.02 12.90
N ASP A 52 -14.12 24.30 13.31
CA ASP A 52 -13.43 23.64 14.44
C ASP A 52 -14.21 23.70 15.78
N GLN A 53 -15.12 24.67 15.90
CA GLN A 53 -16.03 24.82 17.03
C GLN A 53 -17.08 23.70 17.09
N ASN A 54 -17.47 23.13 15.95
CA ASN A 54 -18.45 22.05 15.87
C ASN A 54 -17.90 20.74 16.47
N MET A 55 -16.67 20.32 16.14
CA MET A 55 -16.09 19.08 16.68
C MET A 55 -15.86 19.12 18.18
N ASN A 56 -15.41 20.26 18.71
CA ASN A 56 -15.27 20.45 20.15
C ASN A 56 -16.62 20.40 20.88
N ASN A 57 -17.69 20.94 20.27
CA ASN A 57 -19.04 20.87 20.83
C ASN A 57 -19.62 19.46 20.77
N LEU A 58 -19.46 18.76 19.65
CA LEU A 58 -19.85 17.35 19.53
C LEU A 58 -19.13 16.49 20.58
N TRP A 59 -17.84 16.71 20.81
CA TRP A 59 -17.10 16.01 21.86
C TRP A 59 -17.61 16.32 23.27
N LYS A 60 -18.03 17.58 23.55
CA LYS A 60 -18.70 17.91 24.81
C LYS A 60 -20.06 17.22 24.96
N MET A 61 -20.83 17.11 23.87
CA MET A 61 -22.11 16.38 23.86
C MET A 61 -21.88 14.89 24.14
N TYR A 62 -20.93 14.26 23.45
CA TYR A 62 -20.53 12.87 23.68
C TYR A 62 -20.11 12.61 25.14
N LYS A 63 -19.38 13.53 25.77
CA LYS A 63 -19.02 13.38 27.19
C LYS A 63 -20.22 13.43 28.13
N LYS A 64 -21.30 14.13 27.77
CA LYS A 64 -22.52 14.21 28.58
C LYS A 64 -23.38 12.97 28.41
N ASP A 65 -23.47 12.46 27.18
CA ASP A 65 -24.18 11.23 26.85
C ASP A 65 -23.33 10.38 25.89
N LYS A 66 -22.73 9.32 26.45
CA LYS A 66 -21.90 8.37 25.69
C LYS A 66 -22.73 7.34 24.92
N THR A 67 -24.05 7.35 25.05
CA THR A 67 -24.96 6.41 24.39
C THR A 67 -25.65 7.00 23.17
N ASP A 68 -25.52 8.31 22.95
CA ASP A 68 -26.02 8.97 21.74
C ASP A 68 -25.16 8.62 20.51
N PHE A 69 -25.56 7.56 19.81
CA PHE A 69 -24.87 7.10 18.61
C PHE A 69 -24.86 8.13 17.47
N ASN A 70 -25.84 9.04 17.39
CA ASN A 70 -25.85 10.07 16.35
C ASN A 70 -24.71 11.08 16.55
N VAL A 71 -24.44 11.46 17.81
CA VAL A 71 -23.30 12.32 18.15
C VAL A 71 -21.99 11.61 17.85
N GLN A 72 -21.89 10.32 18.21
CA GLN A 72 -20.68 9.53 17.94
C GLN A 72 -20.40 9.42 16.43
N GLN A 73 -21.41 9.11 15.61
CA GLN A 73 -21.28 9.06 14.15
C GLN A 73 -20.80 10.39 13.58
N LYS A 74 -21.37 11.52 14.02
CA LYS A 74 -20.95 12.85 13.55
C LYS A 74 -19.49 13.15 13.88
N ILE A 75 -19.01 12.74 15.05
CA ILE A 75 -17.59 12.88 15.43
C ILE A 75 -16.71 12.01 14.53
N LEU A 76 -17.05 10.73 14.39
CA LEU A 76 -16.27 9.75 13.64
C LEU A 76 -16.17 10.13 12.15
N LEU A 77 -17.28 10.50 11.52
CA LEU A 77 -17.32 10.94 10.12
C LEU A 77 -16.68 12.31 9.90
N GLY A 78 -16.75 13.21 10.89
CA GLY A 78 -16.18 14.56 10.81
C GLY A 78 -14.65 14.60 11.01
N MET A 79 -14.06 13.55 11.57
CA MET A 79 -12.65 13.54 11.94
C MET A 79 -11.66 13.78 10.77
N PRO A 80 -11.84 13.19 9.57
CA PRO A 80 -10.91 13.44 8.46
C PRO A 80 -10.79 14.92 8.10
N VAL A 81 -11.93 15.60 7.93
CA VAL A 81 -11.99 17.03 7.59
C VAL A 81 -11.46 17.91 8.73
N PHE A 82 -11.76 17.53 9.98
CA PHE A 82 -11.26 18.27 11.14
C PHE A 82 -9.74 18.12 11.30
N SER A 83 -9.22 16.88 11.18
CA SER A 83 -7.78 16.60 11.30
C SER A 83 -6.94 17.32 10.25
N SER A 84 -7.44 17.47 9.02
CA SER A 84 -6.69 18.12 7.93
C SER A 84 -6.47 19.62 8.17
N ARG A 85 -7.20 20.23 9.09
CA ARG A 85 -7.07 21.64 9.47
C ARG A 85 -6.18 21.84 10.69
N LEU A 86 -5.89 20.77 11.44
CA LEU A 86 -5.01 20.84 12.60
C LEU A 86 -3.56 20.98 12.13
N THR A 87 -2.93 22.10 12.46
CA THR A 87 -1.51 22.34 12.18
C THR A 87 -0.60 21.92 13.36
N ASN A 88 -1.19 21.73 14.55
CA ASN A 88 -0.48 21.30 15.74
C ASN A 88 -0.46 19.76 15.85
N ARG A 89 0.75 19.18 15.83
CA ARG A 89 0.96 17.73 15.89
C ARG A 89 0.45 17.09 17.19
N SER A 90 0.63 17.74 18.34
CA SER A 90 0.18 17.20 19.64
C SER A 90 -1.34 17.13 19.71
N GLU A 91 -2.04 18.16 19.22
CA GLU A 91 -3.50 18.12 19.14
C GLU A 91 -4.00 17.07 18.14
N LEU A 92 -3.30 16.87 17.01
CA LEU A 92 -3.61 15.81 16.06
C LEU A 92 -3.51 14.42 16.71
N GLU A 93 -2.39 14.11 17.37
CA GLU A 93 -2.16 12.82 18.04
C GLU A 93 -3.21 12.57 19.14
N LYS A 94 -3.54 13.60 19.91
CA LYS A 94 -4.58 13.55 20.94
C LYS A 94 -5.97 13.26 20.38
N TRP A 95 -6.34 13.90 19.27
CA TRP A 95 -7.64 13.64 18.63
C TRP A 95 -7.69 12.27 17.98
N GLN A 96 -6.57 11.81 17.41
CA GLN A 96 -6.46 10.46 16.87
C GLN A 96 -6.78 9.40 17.95
N VAL A 97 -6.12 9.46 19.11
CA VAL A 97 -6.38 8.53 20.21
C VAL A 97 -7.84 8.60 20.68
N ARG A 98 -8.44 9.79 20.70
CA ARG A 98 -9.85 9.96 21.08
C ARG A 98 -10.80 9.24 20.13
N VAL A 99 -10.62 9.41 18.83
CA VAL A 99 -11.52 8.80 17.85
C VAL A 99 -11.29 7.30 17.70
N GLU A 100 -10.07 6.81 17.89
CA GLU A 100 -9.78 5.37 17.93
C GLU A 100 -10.50 4.69 19.10
N ASN A 101 -10.46 5.31 20.29
CA ASN A 101 -11.20 4.80 21.45
C ASN A 101 -12.71 4.94 21.27
N LEU A 102 -13.18 6.06 20.71
CA LEU A 102 -14.59 6.25 20.40
C LEU A 102 -15.11 5.19 19.43
N PHE A 103 -14.35 4.86 18.37
CA PHE A 103 -14.76 3.82 17.42
C PHE A 103 -14.87 2.45 18.10
N LYS A 104 -13.94 2.09 18.98
CA LYS A 104 -14.01 0.83 19.74
C LYS A 104 -15.26 0.76 20.61
N ASP A 105 -15.58 1.84 21.33
CA ASP A 105 -16.78 1.91 22.15
C ASP A 105 -18.05 1.89 21.28
N TYR A 106 -18.02 2.59 20.14
CA TYR A 106 -19.13 2.65 19.18
C TYR A 106 -19.45 1.26 18.61
N TRP A 107 -18.43 0.56 18.11
CA TRP A 107 -18.54 -0.81 17.60
C TRP A 107 -19.09 -1.77 18.65
N LYS A 108 -18.55 -1.71 19.87
CA LYS A 108 -18.94 -2.61 20.96
C LYS A 108 -20.40 -2.43 21.40
N ASN A 109 -20.90 -1.19 21.41
CA ASN A 109 -22.16 -0.86 22.07
C ASN A 109 -23.34 -0.71 21.11
N LYS A 110 -23.12 -0.36 19.84
CA LYS A 110 -24.21 -0.24 18.87
C LYS A 110 -24.60 -1.62 18.34
N PRO A 111 -25.90 -1.98 18.27
CA PRO A 111 -26.32 -3.24 17.67
C PRO A 111 -25.89 -3.35 16.20
N HIS A 112 -25.22 -4.44 15.84
CA HIS A 112 -24.62 -4.62 14.51
C HIS A 112 -25.68 -4.65 13.40
N GLU A 113 -26.90 -5.14 13.65
CA GLU A 113 -27.97 -5.12 12.64
C GLU A 113 -28.35 -3.68 12.25
N GLN A 114 -28.18 -2.72 13.17
CA GLN A 114 -28.43 -1.30 12.92
C GLN A 114 -27.27 -0.61 12.20
N MET A 115 -26.13 -1.27 12.00
CA MET A 115 -24.95 -0.73 11.31
C MET A 115 -24.97 -0.95 9.78
N LEU A 116 -25.98 -1.63 9.25
CA LEU A 116 -26.16 -1.82 7.80
C LEU A 116 -26.79 -0.57 7.16
N ASN A 117 -26.09 0.57 7.27
CA ASN A 117 -26.43 1.84 6.63
C ASN A 117 -25.17 2.56 6.16
N LYS A 118 -25.34 3.60 5.34
CA LYS A 118 -24.23 4.27 4.64
C LYS A 118 -23.22 4.87 5.61
N GLU A 119 -23.68 5.55 6.65
CA GLU A 119 -22.85 6.23 7.64
C GLU A 119 -21.96 5.23 8.39
N ASP A 120 -22.55 4.12 8.84
CA ASP A 120 -21.84 3.11 9.62
C ASP A 120 -20.85 2.30 8.79
N LEU A 121 -21.20 1.91 7.57
CA LEU A 121 -20.25 1.24 6.68
C LEU A 121 -19.04 2.15 6.39
N ASN A 122 -19.27 3.45 6.22
CA ASN A 122 -18.19 4.43 6.05
C ASN A 122 -17.31 4.55 7.29
N ILE A 123 -17.91 4.55 8.49
CA ILE A 123 -17.16 4.56 9.76
C ILE A 123 -16.32 3.29 9.89
N ILE A 124 -16.89 2.11 9.65
CA ILE A 124 -16.16 0.83 9.73
C ILE A 124 -14.95 0.85 8.79
N MET A 125 -15.14 1.25 7.53
CA MET A 125 -14.05 1.33 6.55
C MET A 125 -12.99 2.39 6.91
N LEU A 126 -13.42 3.52 7.49
CA LEU A 126 -12.52 4.61 7.87
C LEU A 126 -11.61 4.22 9.05
N TYR A 127 -12.12 3.50 10.03
CA TYR A 127 -11.41 3.19 11.27
C TYR A 127 -10.74 1.81 11.28
N ASN A 128 -11.04 0.93 10.31
CA ASN A 128 -10.37 -0.37 10.15
C ASN A 128 -9.47 -0.38 8.90
N GLN A 129 -8.57 0.59 8.79
CA GLN A 129 -7.60 0.64 7.67
C GLN A 129 -6.35 -0.18 7.93
N LYS A 130 -6.00 -0.40 9.20
CA LYS A 130 -4.86 -1.22 9.58
C LYS A 130 -5.29 -2.69 9.56
N PRO A 131 -4.66 -3.53 8.74
CA PRO A 131 -5.03 -4.93 8.67
C PRO A 131 -4.63 -5.67 9.95
N GLU A 132 -5.59 -6.40 10.51
CA GLU A 132 -5.45 -7.20 11.72
C GLU A 132 -6.13 -8.55 11.51
N LYS A 133 -5.55 -9.62 12.06
CA LYS A 133 -6.15 -10.96 11.98
C LYS A 133 -7.47 -10.97 12.73
N ASN A 134 -8.46 -11.68 12.22
CA ASN A 134 -9.76 -11.89 12.87
C ASN A 134 -10.44 -10.56 13.25
N SER A 135 -10.33 -9.54 12.40
CA SER A 135 -10.95 -8.25 12.66
C SER A 135 -12.48 -8.37 12.55
N GLU A 136 -13.17 -8.37 13.70
CA GLU A 136 -14.64 -8.50 13.75
C GLU A 136 -15.37 -7.51 12.82
N PRO A 137 -14.98 -6.22 12.72
CA PRO A 137 -15.62 -5.29 11.79
C PRO A 137 -15.47 -5.69 10.33
N ILE A 138 -14.36 -6.32 9.97
CA ILE A 138 -14.09 -6.73 8.58
C ILE A 138 -14.84 -8.01 8.26
N GLU A 139 -14.85 -8.98 9.17
CA GLU A 139 -15.66 -10.19 9.04
C GLU A 139 -17.15 -9.86 8.92
N PHE A 140 -17.63 -8.84 9.66
CA PHE A 140 -18.99 -8.33 9.51
C PHE A 140 -19.27 -7.80 8.09
N LEU A 141 -18.34 -7.03 7.49
CA LEU A 141 -18.48 -6.55 6.12
C LEU A 141 -18.46 -7.70 5.10
N ILE A 142 -17.59 -8.70 5.29
CA ILE A 142 -17.48 -9.87 4.42
C ILE A 142 -18.76 -10.72 4.48
N GLN A 143 -19.28 -10.98 5.69
CA GLN A 143 -20.49 -11.77 5.88
C GLN A 143 -21.74 -11.08 5.31
N ASN A 144 -21.76 -9.74 5.31
CA ASN A 144 -22.87 -8.94 4.81
C ASN A 144 -22.58 -8.31 3.43
N PHE A 145 -21.62 -8.84 2.68
CA PHE A 145 -21.07 -8.20 1.49
C PHE A 145 -22.13 -7.77 0.46
N GLU A 146 -23.09 -8.65 0.10
CA GLU A 146 -24.17 -8.33 -0.86
C GLU A 146 -25.02 -7.14 -0.38
N THR A 147 -25.41 -7.14 0.90
CA THR A 147 -26.16 -6.04 1.51
C THR A 147 -25.34 -4.76 1.52
N CYS A 148 -24.08 -4.83 1.93
CA CYS A 148 -23.16 -3.68 1.94
C CYS A 148 -22.99 -3.08 0.54
N CYS A 149 -22.88 -3.91 -0.50
CA CYS A 149 -22.80 -3.48 -1.89
C CYS A 149 -24.04 -2.69 -2.34
N SER A 150 -25.23 -3.05 -1.85
CA SER A 150 -26.46 -2.31 -2.16
C SER A 150 -26.51 -0.90 -1.52
N ILE A 151 -25.70 -0.67 -0.48
CA ILE A 151 -25.68 0.59 0.30
C ILE A 151 -24.59 1.55 -0.19
N VAL A 152 -23.34 1.10 -0.38
CA VAL A 152 -22.19 1.97 -0.73
C VAL A 152 -21.62 1.75 -2.14
N THR A 153 -22.31 0.95 -2.95
CA THR A 153 -21.90 0.41 -4.27
C THR A 153 -20.94 -0.79 -4.19
N PRO A 154 -21.05 -1.75 -5.15
CA PRO A 154 -20.12 -2.87 -5.24
C PRO A 154 -18.66 -2.46 -5.43
N GLN A 155 -18.39 -1.40 -6.22
CA GLN A 155 -17.03 -0.93 -6.49
C GLN A 155 -16.31 -0.50 -5.20
N VAL A 156 -16.97 0.27 -4.34
CA VAL A 156 -16.39 0.75 -3.07
C VAL A 156 -16.11 -0.43 -2.14
N MET A 157 -17.09 -1.30 -1.95
CA MET A 157 -16.97 -2.45 -1.05
C MET A 157 -15.89 -3.44 -1.51
N LEU A 158 -15.88 -3.77 -2.80
CA LEU A 158 -14.90 -4.66 -3.40
C LEU A 158 -13.48 -4.07 -3.32
N THR A 159 -13.32 -2.77 -3.60
CA THR A 159 -12.03 -2.08 -3.50
C THR A 159 -11.51 -2.11 -2.06
N TYR A 160 -12.38 -1.86 -1.07
CA TYR A 160 -12.00 -1.86 0.33
C TYR A 160 -11.57 -3.25 0.82
N VAL A 161 -12.44 -4.26 0.69
CA VAL A 161 -12.17 -5.63 1.17
C VAL A 161 -10.91 -6.18 0.50
N ALA A 162 -10.80 -6.03 -0.82
CA ALA A 162 -9.68 -6.61 -1.54
C ALA A 162 -8.35 -5.88 -1.26
N ALA A 163 -8.38 -4.57 -0.96
CA ALA A 163 -7.20 -3.84 -0.47
C ALA A 163 -6.82 -4.23 0.97
N TYR A 164 -7.80 -4.45 1.85
CA TYR A 164 -7.59 -4.89 3.22
C TYR A 164 -6.91 -6.25 3.27
N GLU A 165 -7.48 -7.24 2.58
CA GLU A 165 -6.97 -8.61 2.53
C GLU A 165 -5.56 -8.67 1.94
N ASN A 166 -5.33 -7.98 0.82
CA ASN A 166 -3.99 -7.89 0.25
C ASN A 166 -2.99 -7.22 1.20
N SER A 167 -3.42 -6.24 1.99
CA SER A 167 -2.54 -5.61 2.98
C SER A 167 -2.23 -6.55 4.15
N LEU A 168 -3.22 -7.31 4.64
CA LEU A 168 -3.05 -8.30 5.70
C LEU A 168 -2.08 -9.41 5.27
N ILE A 169 -2.32 -10.03 4.11
CA ILE A 169 -1.46 -11.08 3.54
C ILE A 169 -0.01 -10.58 3.41
N ASN A 170 0.19 -9.41 2.81
CA ASN A 170 1.53 -8.85 2.60
C ASN A 170 2.21 -8.48 3.92
N GLN A 171 1.47 -7.98 4.93
CA GLN A 171 2.02 -7.69 6.25
C GLN A 171 2.51 -8.96 6.94
N LEU A 172 1.69 -10.03 6.93
CA LEU A 172 2.04 -11.31 7.53
C LEU A 172 3.25 -11.95 6.83
N ALA A 173 3.29 -11.92 5.50
CA ALA A 173 4.44 -12.39 4.74
C ALA A 173 5.72 -11.61 5.11
N LYS A 174 5.65 -10.28 5.16
CA LYS A 174 6.77 -9.40 5.56
C LYS A 174 7.23 -9.60 7.00
N SER A 175 6.33 -9.98 7.91
CA SER A 175 6.71 -10.27 9.30
C SER A 175 7.27 -11.69 9.47
N GLY A 176 7.36 -12.49 8.41
CA GLY A 176 7.76 -13.89 8.50
C GLY A 176 6.69 -14.79 9.13
N ASP A 177 5.44 -14.35 9.18
CA ASP A 177 4.34 -15.10 9.79
C ASP A 177 3.66 -15.99 8.73
N ILE A 178 3.86 -17.31 8.82
CA ILE A 178 3.33 -18.29 7.87
C ILE A 178 1.80 -18.29 7.74
N ASN A 179 1.08 -17.67 8.68
CA ASN A 179 -0.39 -17.55 8.60
C ASN A 179 -0.85 -16.72 7.39
N TYR A 180 0.01 -15.98 6.68
CA TYR A 180 -0.35 -15.37 5.40
C TYR A 180 -0.91 -16.41 4.40
N LYS A 181 -0.48 -17.68 4.50
CA LYS A 181 -1.00 -18.78 3.68
C LYS A 181 -2.45 -19.15 4.03
N LYS A 182 -2.86 -18.97 5.29
CA LYS A 182 -4.26 -19.17 5.71
C LYS A 182 -5.15 -18.10 5.10
N GLU A 183 -4.72 -16.84 5.16
CA GLU A 183 -5.45 -15.73 4.52
C GLU A 183 -5.51 -15.89 2.99
N LEU A 184 -4.42 -16.36 2.35
CA LEU A 184 -4.47 -16.71 0.92
C LEU A 184 -5.47 -17.83 0.60
N ALA A 185 -5.62 -18.81 1.48
CA ALA A 185 -6.58 -19.91 1.27
C ALA A 185 -8.04 -19.42 1.28
N ARG A 186 -8.34 -18.33 2.01
CA ARG A 186 -9.67 -17.70 2.02
C ARG A 186 -10.11 -17.23 0.63
N LEU A 187 -9.18 -16.79 -0.22
CA LEU A 187 -9.45 -16.38 -1.60
C LEU A 187 -10.10 -17.49 -2.45
N ARG A 188 -9.81 -18.75 -2.12
CA ARG A 188 -10.44 -19.94 -2.73
C ARG A 188 -11.64 -20.47 -1.94
N GLY A 189 -11.78 -20.02 -0.70
CA GLY A 189 -12.81 -20.45 0.24
C GLY A 189 -13.93 -19.42 0.35
N ASP A 190 -14.08 -18.85 1.54
CA ASP A 190 -15.14 -17.92 1.92
C ASP A 190 -15.12 -16.59 1.13
N LEU A 191 -13.95 -16.13 0.68
CA LEU A 191 -13.81 -14.89 -0.08
C LEU A 191 -13.93 -15.08 -1.60
N LYS A 192 -14.10 -16.31 -2.07
CA LYS A 192 -14.10 -16.63 -3.50
C LYS A 192 -15.12 -15.81 -4.29
N SER A 193 -16.36 -15.73 -3.80
CA SER A 193 -17.45 -14.99 -4.46
C SER A 193 -17.17 -13.48 -4.58
N ILE A 194 -16.39 -12.92 -3.66
CA ILE A 194 -15.97 -11.52 -3.68
C ILE A 194 -14.86 -11.33 -4.72
N PHE A 195 -13.81 -12.15 -4.67
CA PHE A 195 -12.64 -11.99 -5.51
C PHE A 195 -12.86 -12.37 -6.98
N GLU A 196 -13.86 -13.22 -7.28
CA GLU A 196 -14.29 -13.50 -8.66
C GLU A 196 -14.89 -12.28 -9.38
N LEU A 197 -15.35 -11.27 -8.62
CA LEU A 197 -15.86 -10.01 -9.19
C LEU A 197 -14.75 -9.09 -9.71
N VAL A 198 -13.51 -9.33 -9.28
CA VAL A 198 -12.35 -8.50 -9.65
C VAL A 198 -11.82 -8.95 -11.01
N GLN A 199 -11.79 -8.02 -11.95
CA GLN A 199 -11.17 -8.27 -13.25
C GLN A 199 -9.72 -7.79 -13.28
N THR A 200 -8.81 -8.67 -13.69
CA THR A 200 -7.39 -8.39 -13.91
C THR A 200 -7.06 -8.46 -15.41
N LYS A 201 -5.89 -7.95 -15.79
CA LYS A 201 -5.45 -7.91 -17.20
C LYS A 201 -4.95 -9.25 -17.74
N SER A 202 -4.38 -10.11 -16.89
CA SER A 202 -3.66 -11.30 -17.33
C SER A 202 -3.87 -12.53 -16.44
N LEU A 203 -3.65 -12.38 -15.13
CA LEU A 203 -3.64 -13.50 -14.17
C LEU A 203 -4.68 -13.27 -13.08
N SER A 204 -5.27 -14.35 -12.55
CA SER A 204 -6.27 -14.28 -11.46
C SER A 204 -5.73 -13.50 -10.25
N VAL A 205 -6.61 -12.80 -9.52
CA VAL A 205 -6.21 -12.08 -8.29
C VAL A 205 -5.55 -13.00 -7.28
N GLU A 206 -6.08 -14.22 -7.14
CA GLU A 206 -5.51 -15.26 -6.28
C GLU A 206 -4.04 -15.51 -6.59
N TYR A 207 -3.71 -15.85 -7.84
CA TYR A 207 -2.32 -16.04 -8.26
C TYR A 207 -1.45 -14.79 -8.01
N LEU A 208 -1.94 -13.60 -8.37
CA LEU A 208 -1.18 -12.36 -8.19
C LEU A 208 -0.85 -12.09 -6.71
N MET A 209 -1.82 -12.32 -5.82
CA MET A 209 -1.64 -12.15 -4.38
C MET A 209 -0.72 -13.22 -3.80
N THR A 210 -0.85 -14.48 -4.22
CA THR A 210 0.05 -15.56 -3.81
C THR A 210 1.49 -15.28 -4.24
N ALA A 211 1.73 -14.99 -5.52
CA ALA A 211 3.06 -14.75 -6.05
C ALA A 211 3.78 -13.60 -5.32
N LYS A 212 3.03 -12.52 -5.02
CA LYS A 212 3.56 -11.39 -4.25
C LYS A 212 3.87 -11.77 -2.80
N ALA A 213 2.97 -12.45 -2.12
CA ALA A 213 3.13 -12.82 -0.72
C ALA A 213 4.27 -13.83 -0.52
N ASP A 214 4.36 -14.86 -1.38
CA ASP A 214 5.44 -15.86 -1.32
C ASP A 214 6.81 -15.20 -1.54
N ALA A 215 6.91 -14.28 -2.51
CA ALA A 215 8.14 -13.52 -2.74
C ALA A 215 8.49 -12.62 -1.53
N LEU A 216 7.52 -11.92 -0.96
CA LEU A 216 7.72 -11.12 0.26
C LEU A 216 8.20 -11.98 1.43
N TYR A 217 7.61 -13.16 1.62
CA TYR A 217 7.98 -14.08 2.68
C TYR A 217 9.39 -14.62 2.48
N ALA A 218 9.76 -15.01 1.25
CA ALA A 218 11.12 -15.44 0.93
C ALA A 218 12.15 -14.36 1.31
N LEU A 219 11.86 -13.10 0.97
CA LEU A 219 12.78 -12.00 1.20
C LEU A 219 12.87 -11.56 2.67
N HIS A 220 11.74 -11.45 3.37
CA HIS A 220 11.69 -10.91 4.73
C HIS A 220 11.71 -11.99 5.81
N GLY A 221 10.90 -13.04 5.65
CA GLY A 221 10.77 -14.13 6.60
C GLY A 221 11.96 -15.08 6.54
N GLU A 222 12.24 -15.61 5.36
CA GLU A 222 13.33 -16.58 5.15
C GLU A 222 14.69 -15.91 4.92
N LYS A 223 14.69 -14.62 4.54
CA LYS A 223 15.90 -13.86 4.16
C LYS A 223 16.66 -14.51 3.00
N ASP A 224 15.93 -15.16 2.10
CA ASP A 224 16.45 -15.90 0.95
C ASP A 224 16.27 -15.10 -0.34
N GLN A 225 17.35 -14.48 -0.78
CA GLN A 225 17.40 -13.71 -2.03
C GLN A 225 17.26 -14.59 -3.27
N MET A 226 17.75 -15.83 -3.24
CA MET A 226 17.75 -16.70 -4.41
C MET A 226 16.36 -17.29 -4.64
N LYS A 227 15.71 -17.72 -3.56
CA LYS A 227 14.30 -18.11 -3.61
C LYS A 227 13.40 -16.97 -4.05
N TYR A 228 13.63 -15.75 -3.57
CA TYR A 228 12.94 -14.56 -4.08
C TYR A 228 13.13 -14.41 -5.60
N ILE A 229 14.35 -14.58 -6.09
CA ILE A 229 14.66 -14.48 -7.52
C ILE A 229 13.93 -15.54 -8.34
N GLU A 230 13.92 -16.79 -7.88
CA GLU A 230 13.21 -17.89 -8.54
C GLU A 230 11.72 -17.58 -8.66
N LEU A 231 11.09 -17.12 -7.57
CA LEU A 231 9.68 -16.73 -7.55
C LEU A 231 9.40 -15.56 -8.50
N GLN A 232 10.27 -14.55 -8.55
CA GLN A 232 10.12 -13.43 -9.49
C GLN A 232 10.32 -13.87 -10.95
N ARG A 233 11.26 -14.77 -11.24
CA ARG A 233 11.44 -15.34 -12.59
C ARG A 233 10.19 -16.08 -13.04
N GLU A 234 9.62 -16.92 -12.18
CA GLU A 234 8.35 -17.62 -12.47
C GLU A 234 7.24 -16.60 -12.74
N PHE A 235 7.06 -15.63 -11.84
CA PHE A 235 6.04 -14.58 -11.98
C PHE A 235 6.16 -13.82 -13.30
N LEU A 236 7.36 -13.31 -13.63
CA LEU A 236 7.63 -12.58 -14.87
C LEU A 236 7.40 -13.48 -16.09
N SER A 237 7.77 -14.75 -16.02
CA SER A 237 7.50 -15.72 -17.10
C SER A 237 6.02 -15.97 -17.30
N LYS A 238 5.20 -16.05 -16.24
CA LYS A 238 3.75 -16.21 -16.38
C LYS A 238 3.05 -14.95 -16.87
N MET A 239 3.58 -13.78 -16.52
CA MET A 239 3.11 -12.51 -17.05
C MET A 239 3.36 -12.40 -18.56
N GLY A 240 4.44 -12.99 -19.07
CA GLY A 240 4.73 -13.00 -20.51
C GLY A 240 4.72 -11.58 -21.10
N ASP A 241 3.95 -11.38 -22.17
CA ASP A 241 3.81 -10.07 -22.84
C ASP A 241 3.13 -9.00 -21.98
N TYR A 242 2.47 -9.38 -20.87
CA TYR A 242 1.90 -8.44 -19.92
C TYR A 242 2.92 -7.88 -18.92
N ALA A 243 4.14 -8.43 -18.87
CA ALA A 243 5.20 -7.89 -18.02
C ALA A 243 5.77 -6.61 -18.64
N GLY A 244 5.56 -5.48 -17.96
CA GLY A 244 6.08 -4.17 -18.38
C GLY A 244 7.20 -3.66 -17.49
N VAL A 245 7.55 -2.38 -17.68
CA VAL A 245 8.56 -1.69 -16.86
C VAL A 245 8.30 -1.84 -15.36
N GLU A 246 7.04 -1.78 -14.93
CA GLU A 246 6.71 -1.80 -13.51
C GLU A 246 6.96 -3.18 -12.89
N GLU A 247 6.64 -4.29 -13.56
CA GLU A 247 6.96 -5.63 -13.05
C GLU A 247 8.47 -5.82 -12.84
N TYR A 248 9.28 -5.53 -13.86
CA TYR A 248 10.74 -5.66 -13.78
C TYR A 248 11.38 -4.71 -12.75
N LYS A 249 10.98 -3.43 -12.77
CA LYS A 249 11.46 -2.43 -11.81
C LYS A 249 11.13 -2.84 -10.37
N ASN A 250 9.92 -3.32 -10.12
CA ASN A 250 9.48 -3.68 -8.78
C ASN A 250 10.16 -4.96 -8.27
N ALA A 251 10.41 -5.94 -9.14
CA ALA A 251 11.19 -7.13 -8.79
C ALA A 251 12.59 -6.75 -8.28
N VAL A 252 13.24 -5.75 -8.91
CA VAL A 252 14.57 -5.29 -8.53
C VAL A 252 14.56 -4.39 -7.30
N LEU A 253 13.77 -3.32 -7.34
CA LEU A 253 13.80 -2.30 -6.27
C LEU A 253 13.36 -2.88 -4.93
N THR A 254 12.39 -3.79 -4.91
CA THR A 254 12.02 -4.50 -3.70
C THR A 254 13.19 -5.23 -3.07
N LEU A 255 13.89 -6.05 -3.86
CA LEU A 255 15.03 -6.84 -3.41
C LEU A 255 16.07 -5.92 -2.81
N MET A 256 16.51 -4.92 -3.58
CA MET A 256 17.56 -3.99 -3.18
C MET A 256 17.20 -3.17 -1.95
N LEU A 257 15.97 -2.66 -1.86
CA LEU A 257 15.53 -1.85 -0.72
C LEU A 257 15.37 -2.68 0.56
N THR A 258 15.10 -3.98 0.43
CA THR A 258 14.97 -4.88 1.58
C THR A 258 16.32 -5.36 2.10
N VAL A 259 17.24 -5.73 1.21
CA VAL A 259 18.54 -6.30 1.60
C VAL A 259 19.63 -5.24 1.78
N GLY A 260 19.47 -4.06 1.16
CA GLY A 260 20.42 -2.97 1.20
C GLY A 260 21.83 -3.40 0.81
N LYS A 261 22.82 -3.09 1.65
CA LYS A 261 24.24 -3.44 1.45
C LYS A 261 24.52 -4.96 1.48
N LYS A 262 23.54 -5.80 1.80
CA LYS A 262 23.67 -7.27 1.82
C LYS A 262 23.24 -7.94 0.51
N LEU A 263 23.07 -7.17 -0.57
CA LEU A 263 22.75 -7.72 -1.88
C LEU A 263 23.84 -8.70 -2.32
N LYS A 264 23.45 -9.94 -2.60
CA LYS A 264 24.39 -10.98 -3.03
C LYS A 264 24.82 -10.76 -4.48
N PRO A 265 26.06 -11.10 -4.88
CA PRO A 265 26.54 -10.94 -6.25
C PRO A 265 25.64 -11.58 -7.31
N GLU A 266 25.16 -12.80 -7.08
CA GLU A 266 24.28 -13.54 -7.99
C GLU A 266 22.93 -12.83 -8.14
N ALA A 267 22.44 -12.26 -7.03
CA ALA A 267 21.20 -11.52 -7.00
C ALA A 267 21.31 -10.16 -7.72
N ALA A 268 22.47 -9.51 -7.60
CA ALA A 268 22.79 -8.30 -8.34
C ALA A 268 22.92 -8.57 -9.84
N GLN A 269 23.55 -9.66 -10.26
CA GLN A 269 23.63 -10.07 -11.66
C GLN A 269 22.24 -10.27 -12.28
N GLN A 270 21.35 -11.00 -11.59
CA GLN A 270 19.99 -11.15 -12.09
C GLN A 270 19.22 -9.83 -12.12
N SER A 271 19.45 -8.95 -11.14
CA SER A 271 18.84 -7.63 -11.11
C SER A 271 19.26 -6.77 -12.31
N LEU A 272 20.53 -6.83 -12.72
CA LEU A 272 21.02 -6.15 -13.94
C LEU A 272 20.24 -6.60 -15.19
N VAL A 273 20.02 -7.91 -15.36
CA VAL A 273 19.23 -8.45 -16.48
C VAL A 273 17.82 -7.88 -16.50
N TRP A 274 17.17 -7.78 -15.34
CA TRP A 274 15.83 -7.20 -15.24
C TRP A 274 15.81 -5.68 -15.44
N LEU A 275 16.83 -4.96 -14.98
CA LEU A 275 16.96 -3.51 -15.19
C LEU A 275 17.18 -3.19 -16.67
N ASP A 276 18.01 -3.94 -17.38
CA ASP A 276 18.20 -3.80 -18.83
C ASP A 276 16.88 -4.04 -19.57
N LYS A 277 16.13 -5.08 -19.18
CA LYS A 277 14.81 -5.33 -19.75
C LYS A 277 13.83 -4.18 -19.46
N ALA A 278 13.82 -3.64 -18.23
CA ALA A 278 12.99 -2.49 -17.87
C ALA A 278 13.34 -1.24 -18.69
N LEU A 279 14.62 -0.99 -18.97
CA LEU A 279 15.11 0.13 -19.78
C LEU A 279 14.84 -0.03 -21.27
N SER A 280 14.51 -1.23 -21.76
CA SER A 280 14.09 -1.46 -23.14
C SER A 280 12.68 -0.94 -23.46
N PHE A 281 11.87 -0.66 -22.44
CA PHE A 281 10.55 -0.06 -22.59
C PHE A 281 10.63 1.48 -22.65
N GLU A 282 9.54 2.10 -23.11
CA GLU A 282 9.38 3.55 -22.98
C GLU A 282 9.22 3.93 -21.50
N VAL A 283 10.14 4.75 -21.00
CA VAL A 283 10.22 5.16 -19.60
C VAL A 283 10.51 6.64 -19.48
N SER A 284 9.93 7.28 -18.46
CA SER A 284 10.17 8.69 -18.14
C SER A 284 11.63 8.94 -17.74
N VAL A 285 12.10 10.18 -17.86
CA VAL A 285 13.45 10.57 -17.42
C VAL A 285 13.68 10.21 -15.95
N LEU A 286 12.68 10.43 -15.09
CA LEU A 286 12.75 10.05 -13.67
C LEU A 286 12.93 8.53 -13.49
N GLN A 287 12.15 7.71 -14.20
CA GLN A 287 12.32 6.26 -14.16
C GLN A 287 13.71 5.83 -14.66
N LYS A 288 14.24 6.45 -15.72
CA LYS A 288 15.61 6.18 -16.19
C LYS A 288 16.65 6.47 -15.11
N VAL A 289 16.55 7.61 -14.41
CA VAL A 289 17.46 7.92 -13.29
C VAL A 289 17.42 6.83 -12.22
N ILE A 290 16.22 6.38 -11.83
CA ILE A 290 16.03 5.35 -10.80
C ILE A 290 16.63 4.01 -11.26
N LEU A 291 16.32 3.57 -12.49
CA LEU A 291 16.76 2.29 -13.03
C LEU A 291 18.29 2.24 -13.21
N VAL A 292 18.88 3.28 -13.81
CA VAL A 292 20.34 3.36 -13.99
C VAL A 292 21.05 3.51 -12.64
N GLY A 293 20.48 4.26 -11.69
CA GLY A 293 21.00 4.31 -10.33
C GLY A 293 21.01 2.93 -9.64
N ALA A 294 19.95 2.14 -9.83
CA ALA A 294 19.87 0.77 -9.33
C ALA A 294 20.90 -0.16 -10.01
N MET A 295 21.19 0.03 -11.30
CA MET A 295 22.25 -0.70 -11.99
C MET A 295 23.61 -0.40 -11.36
N GLY A 296 23.88 0.88 -11.04
CA GLY A 296 25.11 1.29 -10.36
C GLY A 296 25.31 0.57 -9.02
N ASP A 297 24.26 0.48 -8.20
CA ASP A 297 24.29 -0.27 -6.94
C ASP A 297 24.51 -1.78 -7.15
N CYS A 298 23.93 -2.37 -8.20
CA CYS A 298 24.17 -3.78 -8.55
C CYS A 298 25.63 -4.00 -9.01
N TYR A 299 26.19 -3.08 -9.78
CA TYR A 299 27.61 -3.15 -10.19
C TYR A 299 28.57 -3.04 -9.00
N LEU A 300 28.25 -2.21 -8.00
CA LEU A 300 28.99 -2.20 -6.74
C LEU A 300 28.92 -3.54 -6.01
N ALA A 301 27.74 -4.18 -5.94
CA ALA A 301 27.57 -5.46 -5.28
C ALA A 301 28.36 -6.62 -5.93
N ILE A 302 28.76 -6.47 -7.21
CA ILE A 302 29.64 -7.41 -7.92
C ILE A 302 31.08 -6.88 -8.08
N ASN A 303 31.47 -5.88 -7.29
CA ASN A 303 32.80 -5.25 -7.27
C ASN A 303 33.24 -4.66 -8.62
N ASN A 304 32.31 -4.20 -9.45
CA ASN A 304 32.60 -3.50 -10.70
C ASN A 304 32.44 -1.98 -10.51
N GLN A 305 33.45 -1.36 -9.92
CA GLN A 305 33.42 0.08 -9.60
C GLN A 305 33.36 0.97 -10.84
N ASP A 306 33.98 0.58 -11.94
CA ASP A 306 34.01 1.39 -13.16
C ASP A 306 32.61 1.51 -13.77
N LYS A 307 31.92 0.37 -13.97
CA LYS A 307 30.53 0.39 -14.46
C LYS A 307 29.58 1.04 -13.48
N ALA A 308 29.82 0.91 -12.18
CA ALA A 308 29.04 1.63 -11.18
C ALA A 308 29.19 3.15 -11.34
N LYS A 309 30.42 3.67 -11.50
CA LYS A 309 30.69 5.09 -11.76
C LYS A 309 30.00 5.57 -13.04
N GLU A 310 30.09 4.80 -14.12
CA GLU A 310 29.40 5.11 -15.38
C GLU A 310 27.89 5.26 -15.18
N CYS A 311 27.25 4.29 -14.50
CA CYS A 311 25.82 4.34 -14.19
C CYS A 311 25.47 5.58 -13.35
N PHE A 312 26.21 5.85 -12.27
CA PHE A 312 25.91 7.01 -11.42
C PHE A 312 26.15 8.34 -12.12
N ASN A 313 27.18 8.44 -12.98
CA ASN A 313 27.40 9.62 -13.81
C ASN A 313 26.24 9.85 -14.78
N GLN A 314 25.76 8.80 -15.45
CA GLN A 314 24.60 8.88 -16.33
C GLN A 314 23.34 9.28 -15.57
N ALA A 315 23.08 8.67 -14.41
CA ALA A 315 21.97 9.02 -13.54
C ALA A 315 22.06 10.49 -13.08
N TYR A 316 23.26 10.98 -12.78
CA TYR A 316 23.48 12.38 -12.40
C TYR A 316 23.15 13.33 -13.55
N LEU A 317 23.65 13.06 -14.77
CA LEU A 317 23.34 13.87 -15.95
C LEU A 317 21.82 13.93 -16.24
N LEU A 318 21.14 12.79 -16.14
CA LEU A 318 19.68 12.73 -16.30
C LEU A 318 18.95 13.50 -15.18
N SER A 319 19.47 13.51 -13.95
CA SER A 319 18.89 14.28 -12.85
C SER A 319 19.03 15.80 -13.00
N LEU A 320 20.03 16.27 -13.77
CA LEU A 320 20.14 17.68 -14.13
C LEU A 320 18.97 18.13 -15.02
N GLN A 321 18.51 17.27 -15.94
CA GLN A 321 17.37 17.57 -16.80
C GLN A 321 16.06 17.74 -16.01
N LEU A 322 15.97 17.11 -14.83
CA LEU A 322 14.81 17.18 -13.96
C LEU A 322 14.83 18.39 -13.01
N ASN A 323 15.94 19.13 -12.94
CA ASN A 323 16.16 20.20 -11.94
C ASN A 323 15.90 19.76 -10.48
N ASP A 324 16.06 18.48 -10.16
CA ASP A 324 15.89 17.95 -8.80
C ASP A 324 17.22 17.94 -8.04
N LEU A 325 17.46 19.01 -7.29
CA LEU A 325 18.68 19.18 -6.46
C LEU A 325 18.87 18.06 -5.42
N ARG A 326 17.80 17.44 -4.93
CA ARG A 326 17.92 16.38 -3.93
C ARG A 326 18.39 15.09 -4.56
N LEU A 327 17.82 14.75 -5.70
CA LEU A 327 18.25 13.59 -6.49
C LEU A 327 19.71 13.74 -6.91
N GLN A 328 20.09 14.93 -7.40
CA GLN A 328 21.48 15.26 -7.73
C GLN A 328 22.43 15.08 -6.55
N ASN A 329 22.08 15.59 -5.38
CA ASN A 329 22.89 15.46 -4.17
C ASN A 329 23.02 13.99 -3.71
N SER A 330 21.94 13.21 -3.79
CA SER A 330 21.95 11.79 -3.43
C SER A 330 22.89 10.99 -4.35
N ILE A 331 22.87 11.24 -5.66
CA ILE A 331 23.75 10.56 -6.61
C ILE A 331 25.20 11.00 -6.42
N ARG A 332 25.44 12.29 -6.18
CA ARG A 332 26.79 12.81 -5.91
C ARG A 332 27.42 12.20 -4.65
N GLN A 333 26.64 11.98 -3.60
CA GLN A 333 27.11 11.28 -2.40
C GLN A 333 27.62 9.87 -2.74
N LYS A 334 26.87 9.11 -3.56
CA LYS A 334 27.30 7.78 -4.01
C LYS A 334 28.60 7.83 -4.81
N LEU A 335 28.72 8.75 -5.77
CA LEU A 335 29.95 8.94 -6.57
C LEU A 335 31.17 9.23 -5.68
N ASN A 336 31.01 10.09 -4.67
CA ASN A 336 32.08 10.44 -3.75
C ASN A 336 32.53 9.25 -2.89
N THR A 337 31.61 8.38 -2.48
CA THR A 337 31.96 7.17 -1.71
C THR A 337 32.85 6.24 -2.52
N ILE A 338 32.57 6.04 -3.81
CA ILE A 338 33.35 5.15 -4.68
C ILE A 338 34.75 5.73 -4.94
N SER A 339 34.88 7.05 -5.05
CA SER A 339 36.17 7.72 -5.25
C SER A 339 37.08 7.66 -4.02
N ASN A 340 36.51 7.55 -2.81
CA ASN A 340 37.27 7.54 -1.56
C ASN A 340 37.67 6.13 -1.08
N GLU A 341 37.02 5.06 -1.57
CA GLU A 341 37.38 3.66 -1.27
C GLU A 341 38.57 3.14 -2.11
N GLY A 342 39.13 3.98 -2.99
CA GLY A 342 40.27 3.66 -3.85
C GLY A 342 41.60 4.31 -3.42
N VAL A 343 41.74 4.75 -2.17
CA VAL A 343 42.97 5.32 -1.58
C VAL A 343 43.53 4.42 -0.50
#